data_AF-A0A3C0FID9-F1
#
_entry.id   AF-A0A3C0FID9-F1
#
_cell.length_a   1.000
_cell.length_b   1.000
_cell.length_c   1.000
_cell.angle_alpha   90.00
_cell.angle_beta   90.00
_cell.angle_gamma   90.00
#
_symmetry.space_group_name_H-M   'P 1'
#
loop_
_entity.id
_entity.type
_entity.pdbx_description
1 polymer ?
#
loop_
_entity_poly.entity_id
_entity_poly.type
_entity_poly.pdbx_seq_one_letter_code
_entity_poly.pdbx_strand_id
1 'polypeptide(L)' 'FVIGVPGADDIMLNYQSTSFHDAMYLRSVLGLQPAPEFAAWLRKMEILDQNGRTRPQLDGQAAQNLLAWSGAA' A
#
# COMPACT_ATOMS: atom_id res chain seq x y z
N PHE A 1 9.54 -10.72 9.99
CA PHE A 1 9.70 -9.64 8.99
C PHE A 1 9.74 -10.27 7.61
N VAL A 2 9.43 -9.51 6.55
CA VAL A 2 9.51 -9.94 5.14
C VAL A 2 10.23 -8.86 4.34
N ILE A 3 10.78 -9.21 3.17
CA ILE A 3 11.54 -8.28 2.32
C ILE A 3 10.70 -7.92 1.10
N GLY A 4 10.36 -6.65 0.97
CA GLY A 4 9.64 -6.11 -0.18
C GLY A 4 10.59 -5.70 -1.30
N VAL A 5 10.29 -6.08 -2.54
CA VAL A 5 10.97 -5.64 -3.76
C VAL A 5 9.92 -4.99 -4.69
N PRO A 6 10.25 -3.90 -5.41
CA PRO A 6 9.34 -3.34 -6.40
C PRO A 6 8.92 -4.40 -7.41
N GLY A 7 7.61 -4.61 -7.58
CA GLY A 7 7.10 -5.62 -8.52
C GLY A 7 7.42 -7.07 -8.16
N ALA A 8 7.93 -7.35 -6.95
CA ALA A 8 8.33 -8.66 -6.46
C ALA A 8 9.54 -9.32 -7.18
N ASP A 9 10.11 -8.73 -8.23
CA ASP A 9 11.24 -9.31 -8.95
C ASP A 9 12.57 -8.66 -8.58
N ASP A 10 13.46 -9.44 -7.97
CA ASP A 10 14.87 -9.04 -7.79
C ASP A 10 15.70 -9.62 -8.93
N ILE A 11 15.76 -8.86 -10.03
CA ILE A 11 16.44 -9.25 -11.26
C ILE A 11 17.95 -9.44 -11.07
N MET A 12 18.57 -8.74 -10.11
CA MET A 12 20.00 -8.86 -9.85
C MET A 12 20.35 -10.23 -9.24
N LEU A 13 19.41 -10.82 -8.51
CA LEU A 13 19.55 -12.12 -7.86
C LEU A 13 18.79 -13.24 -8.58
N ASN A 14 18.09 -12.92 -9.68
CA ASN A 14 17.21 -13.83 -10.41
C ASN A 14 16.22 -14.54 -9.46
N TYR A 15 15.62 -13.78 -8.55
CA TYR A 15 14.79 -14.28 -7.44
C TYR A 15 13.48 -13.50 -7.31
N GLN A 16 12.38 -14.25 -7.12
CA GLN A 16 11.06 -13.70 -6.85
C GLN A 16 10.86 -13.54 -5.34
N SER A 17 10.68 -12.30 -4.90
CA SER A 17 10.48 -11.88 -3.51
C SER A 17 9.02 -11.48 -3.25
N THR A 18 8.73 -10.83 -2.12
CA THR A 18 7.41 -10.23 -1.86
C THR A 18 7.35 -8.81 -2.42
N SER A 19 6.19 -8.38 -2.90
CA SER A 19 5.92 -6.98 -3.27
C SER A 19 5.73 -6.12 -2.02
N PHE A 20 5.94 -4.81 -2.13
CA PHE A 20 5.53 -3.86 -1.08
C PHE A 20 4.05 -3.96 -0.74
N HIS A 21 3.21 -4.31 -1.72
CA HIS A 21 1.77 -4.47 -1.53
C HIS A 21 1.43 -5.70 -0.70
N ASP A 22 2.19 -6.79 -0.82
CA ASP A 22 1.95 -8.02 -0.08
C ASP A 22 2.13 -7.80 1.43
N ALA A 23 3.18 -7.06 1.80
CA ALA A 23 3.45 -6.73 3.20
C ALA A 23 2.37 -5.82 3.80
N MET A 24 1.70 -4.99 3.01
CA MET A 24 0.59 -4.15 3.47
C MET A 24 -0.72 -4.95 3.54
N TYR A 25 -0.98 -5.79 2.55
CA TYR A 25 -2.13 -6.70 2.53
C TYR A 25 -2.12 -7.65 3.73
N LEU A 26 -0.99 -8.31 3.99
CA LEU A 26 -0.84 -9.21 5.14
C LEU A 26 -1.10 -8.51 6.46
N ARG A 27 -0.62 -7.28 6.63
CA ARG A 27 -0.90 -6.47 7.82
C ARG A 27 -2.38 -6.18 7.97
N SER A 28 -3.07 -5.81 6.88
CA SER A 28 -4.51 -5.55 6.90
C SER A 28 -5.31 -6.81 7.25
N VAL A 29 -4.98 -7.97 6.67
CA VAL A 29 -5.72 -9.22 6.89
C VAL A 29 -5.48 -9.76 8.31
N LEU A 30 -4.25 -9.63 8.82
CA LEU A 30 -3.87 -10.14 10.13
C LEU A 30 -4.08 -9.14 11.27
N GLY A 31 -4.55 -7.92 10.97
CA GLY A 31 -4.70 -6.85 11.97
C GLY A 31 -3.38 -6.39 12.60
N LEU A 32 -2.26 -6.54 11.89
CA LEU A 32 -0.93 -6.18 12.38
C LEU A 32 -0.54 -4.75 11.99
N GLN A 33 0.21 -4.08 12.85
CA GLN A 33 0.70 -2.73 12.60
C GLN A 33 2.23 -2.72 12.36
N PRO A 34 2.77 -1.70 11.67
CA PRO A 34 4.21 -1.47 11.65
C PRO A 34 4.75 -1.15 13.05
N ALA A 35 6.08 -1.16 13.21
CA ALA A 35 6.71 -0.72 14.45
C ALA A 35 6.24 0.71 14.83
N PRO A 36 6.05 1.04 16.12
CA PRO A 36 5.38 2.29 16.53
C PRO A 36 6.01 3.56 15.97
N GLU A 37 7.34 3.65 15.98
CA GLU A 37 8.12 4.78 15.49
C GLU A 37 7.95 4.93 13.97
N PHE A 38 7.95 3.80 13.26
CA PHE A 38 7.76 3.78 11.82
C PHE A 38 6.32 4.11 11.43
N ALA A 39 5.32 3.62 12.18
CA ALA A 39 3.92 3.97 11.97
C ALA A 39 3.67 5.47 12.19
N ALA A 40 4.30 6.07 13.20
CA ALA A 40 4.25 7.51 13.43
C ALA A 40 4.88 8.31 12.28
N TRP A 41 6.03 7.85 11.77
CA TRP A 41 6.68 8.46 10.61
C TRP A 41 5.82 8.33 9.34
N LEU A 42 5.23 7.17 9.08
CA LEU A 42 4.36 6.93 7.92
C LEU A 42 3.11 7.83 7.92
N ARG A 43 2.53 8.08 9.10
CA ARG A 43 1.42 9.05 9.24
C ARG A 43 1.89 10.48 9.00
N LYS A 44 3.05 10.86 9.54
CA LYS A 44 3.64 12.20 9.35
C LYS A 44 3.97 12.47 7.88
N MET A 45 4.45 11.47 7.15
CA MET A 45 4.77 11.56 5.72
C MET A 45 3.56 11.41 4.81
N GLU A 46 2.38 11.28 5.41
CA GLU A 46 1.12 11.11 4.70
C GLU A 46 0.99 9.86 3.82
N ILE A 47 1.84 8.86 4.03
CA ILE A 47 1.83 7.60 3.29
C ILE A 47 0.67 6.71 3.77
N LEU A 48 0.47 6.65 5.09
CA LEU A 48 -0.66 5.96 5.72
C LEU A 48 -1.64 6.96 6.36
N ASP A 49 -2.92 6.55 6.43
CA ASP A 49 -3.95 7.22 7.21
C ASP A 49 -3.92 6.80 8.69
N GLN A 50 -4.87 7.31 9.48
CA GLN A 50 -5.03 6.97 10.90
C GLN A 50 -5.38 5.49 11.14
N ASN A 51 -5.92 4.81 10.12
CA ASN A 51 -6.32 3.41 10.17
C ASN A 51 -5.23 2.47 9.61
N GLY A 52 -4.05 2.99 9.24
CA GLY A 52 -2.94 2.23 8.68
C GLY A 52 -3.11 1.83 7.21
N ARG A 53 -4.02 2.48 6.47
CA ARG A 53 -4.25 2.24 5.03
C ARG A 53 -3.44 3.23 4.19
N THR A 54 -2.95 2.78 3.05
CA THR A 54 -2.32 3.66 2.04
C THR A 54 -3.33 4.65 1.49
N ARG A 55 -2.95 5.94 1.45
CA ARG A 55 -3.70 6.94 0.68
C ARG A 55 -3.55 6.66 -0.83
N PRO A 56 -4.57 7.00 -1.67
CA PRO A 56 -5.71 7.85 -1.38
C PRO A 56 -7.00 7.07 -1.12
N GLN A 57 -7.72 7.44 -0.06
CA GLN A 57 -9.15 7.16 -0.02
C GLN A 57 -9.80 8.09 -1.05
N LEU A 58 -10.17 7.53 -2.20
CA LEU A 58 -10.94 8.26 -3.20
C LEU A 58 -12.29 8.61 -2.56
N ASP A 59 -12.61 9.89 -2.50
CA ASP A 59 -13.97 10.29 -2.21
C ASP A 59 -14.90 9.89 -3.36
N GLY A 60 -16.21 9.98 -3.15
CA GLY A 60 -17.19 9.58 -4.16
C GLY A 60 -17.01 10.32 -5.48
N GLN A 61 -16.54 11.57 -5.45
CA GLN A 61 -16.35 12.37 -6.65
C GLN A 61 -15.08 11.96 -7.41
N ALA A 62 -13.96 11.74 -6.72
CA ALA A 62 -12.71 11.27 -7.31
C ALA A 62 -12.85 9.86 -7.89
N ALA A 63 -13.58 8.98 -7.21
CA ALA A 63 -13.92 7.65 -7.73
C ALA A 63 -14.81 7.74 -8.99
N GLN A 64 -15.85 8.59 -8.97
CA GLN A 64 -16.70 8.83 -10.13
C GLN A 64 -15.93 9.41 -11.32
N ASN A 65 -15.01 10.34 -11.07
CA ASN A 65 -14.18 10.94 -12.13
C ASN A 65 -13.25 9.90 -12.79
N LEU A 66 -12.71 8.96 -12.01
CA LEU A 66 -11.89 7.87 -12.54
C LEU A 66 -12.71 6.88 -13.37
N LEU A 67 -13.92 6.52 -12.92
CA LEU A 67 -14.82 5.64 -13.66
C LEU A 67 -15.32 6.29 -14.97
N ALA A 68 -15.64 7.58 -14.91
CA ALA A 68 -16.01 8.37 -16.08
C ALA A 68 -14.85 8.48 -17.09
N TRP A 69 -13.62 8.59 -16.60
CA TRP A 69 -12.42 8.61 -17.44
C TRP A 69 -12.10 7.24 -18.06
N SER A 70 -12.35 6.12 -17.35
CA SER A 70 -12.06 4.78 -17.86
C SER A 70 -13.06 4.26 -18.91
N GLY A 71 -14.02 5.09 -19.36
CA GLY A 71 -15.04 4.71 -20.34
C GLY A 71 -16.05 3.67 -19.80
N ALA A 72 -16.09 3.47 -18.48
CA ALA A 72 -17.06 2.63 -17.82
C ALA A 72 -18.29 3.48 -17.46
N ALA A 73 -19.05 3.88 -18.48
CA ALA A 73 -20.36 4.50 -18.36
C ALA A 73 -21.31 3.89 -19.40
#